data_AF-A0A959T1M6-F1
#
_entry.id   AF-A0A959T1M6-F1
#
_cell.length_a   1.000
_cell.length_b   1.000
_cell.length_c   1.000
_cell.angle_alpha   90.00
_cell.angle_beta   90.00
_cell.angle_gamma   90.00
#
_symmetry.space_group_name_H-M   'P 1'
#
loop_
_entity.id
_entity.type
_entity.pdbx_description
1 polymer ?
#
loop_
_entity_poly.entity_id
_entity_poly.type
_entity_poly.pdbx_seq_one_letter_code
_entity_poly.pdbx_strand_id
1 'polypeptide(L)'
;MPPRLLPHAFRLLLMALPFSGQAQLNGTYVIDGGGGGDYLTFTAAVTDLTTLGIAGPVVFEVVDGTYTEQISIPAITGSSAINTIAFR
;
A
#
# COMPACT_ATOMS: atom_id res chain seq x y z
N MET A 1 -5.76 -53.69 34.10
CA MET A 1 -6.95 -52.85 33.81
C MET A 1 -6.50 -51.65 32.99
N PRO A 2 -6.97 -51.44 31.76
CA PRO A 2 -6.58 -50.26 30.97
C PRO A 2 -7.51 -49.07 31.28
N PRO A 3 -7.00 -47.82 31.29
CA PRO A 3 -7.89 -46.70 31.05
C PRO A 3 -7.43 -45.77 29.91
N ARG A 4 -8.31 -45.70 28.89
CA ARG A 4 -8.91 -44.50 28.27
C ARG A 4 -8.05 -43.59 27.38
N LEU A 5 -8.11 -43.94 26.09
CA LEU A 5 -8.15 -43.10 24.88
C LEU A 5 -8.33 -41.57 25.11
N LEU A 6 -7.32 -40.77 24.74
CA LEU A 6 -7.45 -39.34 24.45
C LEU A 6 -7.44 -39.15 22.92
N PRO A 7 -8.54 -38.75 22.26
CA PRO A 7 -8.56 -38.58 20.81
C PRO A 7 -8.27 -37.13 20.43
N HIS A 8 -7.00 -36.75 20.27
CA HIS A 8 -6.62 -35.37 19.89
C HIS A 8 -5.64 -35.33 18.71
N ALA A 9 -6.09 -35.80 17.56
CA ALA A 9 -5.40 -35.54 16.29
C ALA A 9 -6.38 -35.17 15.17
N PHE A 10 -7.35 -34.29 15.47
CA PHE A 10 -7.98 -33.47 14.44
C PHE A 10 -7.06 -32.27 14.17
N ARG A 11 -5.99 -32.49 13.41
CA ARG A 11 -5.21 -31.38 12.83
C ARG A 11 -5.86 -31.02 11.49
N LEU A 12 -6.96 -30.27 11.56
CA LEU A 12 -7.38 -29.44 10.43
C LEU A 12 -6.29 -28.38 10.27
N LEU A 13 -5.32 -28.64 9.39
CA LEU A 13 -4.46 -27.62 8.86
C LEU A 13 -5.36 -26.71 8.02
N LEU A 14 -6.01 -25.74 8.69
CA LEU A 14 -6.59 -24.60 8.01
C LEU A 14 -5.41 -23.87 7.38
N MET A 15 -5.15 -24.16 6.12
CA MET A 15 -4.28 -23.34 5.29
C MET A 15 -5.03 -22.01 5.13
N ALA A 16 -4.82 -21.11 6.10
CA ALA A 16 -5.23 -19.73 5.97
C ALA A 16 -4.44 -19.19 4.78
N LEU A 17 -5.09 -19.08 3.62
CA LEU A 17 -4.57 -18.27 2.54
C LEU A 17 -4.36 -16.88 3.16
N PRO A 18 -3.15 -16.29 3.10
CA PRO A 18 -2.98 -14.93 3.58
C PRO A 18 -3.91 -14.06 2.72
N PHE A 19 -5.00 -13.57 3.32
CA PHE A 19 -5.77 -12.49 2.75
C PHE A 19 -4.89 -11.25 2.84
N SER A 20 -4.02 -11.07 1.85
CA SER A 20 -3.29 -9.83 1.67
C SER A 20 -4.26 -8.79 1.12
N GLY A 21 -5.14 -8.28 1.98
CA GLY A 21 -5.89 -7.07 1.67
C GLY A 21 -4.90 -5.91 1.64
N GLN A 22 -4.51 -5.46 0.45
CA GLN A 22 -3.69 -4.25 0.37
C GLN A 22 -4.58 -3.04 0.66
N ALA A 23 -4.20 -2.25 1.67
CA ALA A 23 -4.90 -1.01 2.00
C ALA A 23 -4.66 0.03 0.90
N GLN A 24 -5.71 0.75 0.51
CA GLN A 24 -5.60 1.85 -0.43
C GLN A 24 -4.95 3.07 0.24
N LEU A 25 -4.34 3.95 -0.56
CA LEU A 25 -3.70 5.15 -0.04
C LEU A 25 -4.74 6.17 0.47
N ASN A 26 -4.40 6.86 1.56
CA ASN A 26 -5.18 7.93 2.16
C ASN A 26 -4.28 8.76 3.07
N GLY A 27 -4.29 10.09 2.90
CA GLY A 27 -3.54 11.01 3.73
C GLY A 27 -2.27 11.53 3.07
N THR A 28 -1.31 11.90 3.91
CA THR A 28 -0.06 12.55 3.47
C THR A 28 1.10 11.57 3.49
N TYR A 29 1.89 11.59 2.42
CA TYR A 29 3.12 10.84 2.25
C TYR A 29 4.25 11.78 1.85
N VAL A 30 5.49 11.42 2.14
CA VAL A 30 6.68 12.20 1.81
C VAL A 30 7.48 11.53 0.71
N ILE A 31 7.83 12.29 -0.33
CA ILE A 31 8.79 11.88 -1.36
C ILE A 31 10.12 12.57 -1.06
N ASP A 32 11.16 11.81 -0.75
CA ASP A 32 12.49 12.32 -0.44
C ASP A 32 13.56 11.56 -1.22
N GLY A 33 14.16 12.22 -2.23
CA GLY A 33 15.22 11.66 -3.06
C GLY A 33 16.54 11.42 -2.32
N GLY A 34 16.73 12.07 -1.16
CA GLY A 34 17.83 11.82 -0.22
C GLY A 34 17.56 10.66 0.74
N GLY A 35 16.32 10.17 0.80
CA GLY A 35 15.85 9.15 1.72
C GLY A 35 15.34 9.69 3.05
N GLY A 36 14.48 8.92 3.72
CA GLY A 36 13.83 9.33 4.99
C GLY A 36 12.35 9.67 4.86
N GLY A 37 11.83 9.80 3.62
CA GLY A 37 10.40 9.84 3.32
C GLY A 37 9.78 8.46 3.14
N ASP A 38 8.48 8.43 2.85
CA ASP A 38 7.72 7.20 2.52
C ASP A 38 8.12 6.65 1.15
N TYR A 39 8.53 7.53 0.23
CA TYR A 39 8.96 7.19 -1.11
C TYR A 39 10.30 7.86 -1.44
N LEU A 40 11.17 7.13 -2.15
CA LEU A 40 12.41 7.69 -2.70
C LEU A 40 12.18 8.43 -4.02
N THR A 41 11.14 8.08 -4.76
CA THR A 41 10.93 8.55 -6.14
C THR A 41 9.45 8.77 -6.46
N PHE A 42 9.17 9.58 -7.48
CA PHE A 42 7.81 9.74 -7.99
C PHE A 42 7.30 8.44 -8.62
N THR A 43 8.19 7.70 -9.29
CA THR A 43 7.86 6.40 -9.90
C THR A 43 7.31 5.42 -8.86
N ALA A 44 7.90 5.38 -7.66
CA ALA A 44 7.42 4.51 -6.58
C ALA A 44 6.04 4.94 -6.07
N ALA A 45 5.85 6.23 -5.81
CA ALA A 45 4.55 6.78 -5.40
C ALA A 45 3.44 6.50 -6.43
N VAL A 46 3.73 6.69 -7.72
CA VAL A 46 2.78 6.41 -8.81
C VAL A 46 2.52 4.91 -8.96
N THR A 47 3.52 4.06 -8.73
CA THR A 47 3.31 2.60 -8.72
C THR A 47 2.31 2.21 -7.63
N ASP A 48 2.40 2.77 -6.43
CA ASP A 48 1.44 2.51 -5.36
C ASP A 48 0.06 3.10 -5.68
N LEU A 49 -0.02 4.32 -6.23
CA LEU A 49 -1.29 4.89 -6.69
C LEU A 49 -1.98 3.97 -7.69
N THR A 50 -1.24 3.42 -8.66
CA THR A 50 -1.80 2.58 -9.72
C THR A 50 -2.16 1.16 -9.25
N THR A 51 -1.40 0.59 -8.31
CA THR A 51 -1.61 -0.77 -7.80
C THR A 51 -2.65 -0.82 -6.69
N LEU A 52 -2.67 0.16 -5.79
CA LEU A 52 -3.52 0.20 -4.61
C LEU A 52 -4.78 1.05 -4.82
N GLY A 53 -4.69 2.09 -5.66
CA GLY A 53 -5.68 3.15 -5.72
C GLY A 53 -5.72 3.98 -4.43
N ILE A 54 -6.74 4.80 -4.30
CA ILE A 54 -6.94 5.69 -3.15
C ILE A 54 -8.33 5.48 -2.52
N ALA A 55 -8.40 5.57 -1.19
CA ALA A 55 -9.66 5.54 -0.43
C ALA A 55 -10.05 6.91 0.12
N GLY A 56 -9.23 7.94 -0.10
CA GLY A 56 -9.46 9.31 0.33
C GLY A 56 -8.49 10.27 -0.38
N PRO A 57 -8.48 11.56 -0.01
CA PRO A 57 -7.49 12.50 -0.52
C PRO A 57 -6.07 12.03 -0.20
N VAL A 58 -5.19 12.14 -1.18
CA VAL A 58 -3.76 11.80 -1.07
C VAL A 58 -2.92 13.03 -1.37
N VAL A 59 -1.95 13.30 -0.51
CA VAL A 59 -0.97 14.37 -0.68
C VAL A 59 0.41 13.76 -0.62
N PHE A 60 1.23 14.05 -1.63
CA PHE A 60 2.67 13.80 -1.59
C PHE A 60 3.37 15.13 -1.34
N GLU A 61 3.97 15.28 -0.16
CA GLU A 61 4.89 16.38 0.17
C GLU A 61 6.26 16.01 -0.40
N VAL A 62 6.78 16.84 -1.30
CA VAL A 62 8.03 16.58 -2.01
C VAL A 62 9.14 17.39 -1.37
N VAL A 63 10.17 16.70 -0.89
CA VAL A 63 11.38 17.37 -0.38
C VAL A 63 12.13 18.01 -1.54
N ASP A 64 12.63 19.23 -1.34
CA ASP A 64 13.41 19.96 -2.35
C ASP A 64 14.59 19.11 -2.85
N GLY A 65 14.64 18.88 -4.17
CA GLY A 65 15.65 18.06 -4.79
C GLY A 65 15.46 17.93 -6.30
N THR A 66 16.45 17.32 -6.96
CA THR A 66 16.38 17.02 -8.39
C THR A 66 15.94 15.57 -8.59
N TYR A 67 14.78 15.38 -9.21
CA TYR A 67 14.25 14.07 -9.59
C TYR A 67 14.33 13.92 -11.11
N THR A 68 15.25 13.09 -11.61
CA THR A 68 15.43 12.88 -13.06
C THR A 68 14.62 11.65 -13.50
N GLU A 69 13.32 11.84 -13.69
CA GLU A 69 12.38 10.77 -13.98
C GLU A 69 11.36 11.18 -15.06
N GLN A 70 10.82 10.20 -15.77
CA GLN A 70 9.65 10.37 -16.62
C GLN A 70 8.55 9.45 -16.11
N ILE A 71 7.45 10.03 -15.67
CA ILE A 71 6.30 9.30 -15.14
C ILE A 71 5.09 9.44 -16.06
N SER A 72 4.23 8.43 -16.04
CA SER A 72 2.89 8.48 -16.62
C SER A 72 1.89 8.20 -15.52
N ILE A 73 0.94 9.11 -15.32
CA ILE A 73 -0.10 8.97 -14.31
C ILE A 73 -1.39 8.60 -15.05
N PRO A 74 -1.80 7.31 -15.04
CA PRO A 74 -3.06 6.89 -15.64
C PRO A 74 -4.24 7.27 -14.73
N ALA A 75 -5.45 6.86 -15.12
CA ALA A 75 -6.60 6.95 -14.23
C ALA A 75 -6.36 6.11 -12.97
N ILE A 76 -6.53 6.73 -11.79
CA ILE A 76 -6.30 6.08 -10.50
C ILE A 76 -7.64 5.63 -9.90
N THR A 77 -7.73 4.36 -9.54
CA THR A 77 -8.93 3.79 -8.89
C THR A 77 -9.23 4.55 -7.60
N GLY A 78 -10.49 4.97 -7.44
CA GLY A 78 -10.95 5.72 -6.27
C GLY A 78 -10.72 7.24 -6.32
N SER A 79 -10.03 7.73 -7.37
CA SER A 79 -9.89 9.17 -7.61
C SER A 79 -11.20 9.82 -8.04
N SER A 80 -11.44 11.03 -7.56
CA SER A 80 -12.61 11.84 -7.87
C SER A 80 -12.35 13.32 -7.58
N ALA A 81 -13.36 14.17 -7.75
CA ALA A 81 -13.27 15.57 -7.32
C ALA A 81 -13.14 15.73 -5.78
N ILE A 82 -13.49 14.70 -5.00
CA ILE A 82 -13.37 14.68 -3.53
C ILE A 82 -12.07 14.00 -3.11
N ASN A 83 -11.77 12.84 -3.70
CA ASN A 83 -10.54 12.08 -3.46
C ASN A 83 -9.50 12.53 -4.48
N THR A 84 -8.79 13.60 -4.16
CA THR A 84 -7.77 14.19 -5.01
C THR A 84 -6.40 13.57 -4.75
N ILE A 85 -5.51 13.69 -5.73
CA ILE A 85 -4.07 13.41 -5.58
C ILE A 85 -3.34 14.72 -5.83
N ALA A 86 -2.54 15.17 -4.88
CA ALA A 86 -1.74 16.39 -5.00
C ALA A 86 -0.26 16.08 -4.73
N PHE A 87 0.62 16.62 -5.58
CA PHE A 87 2.05 16.68 -5.32
C PHE A 87 2.38 18.15 -5.06
N ARG A 88 3.10 18.45 -3.97
CA ARG A 88 3.44 19.83 -3.60
C ARG A 88 4.85 19.93 -3.04
#